data_AF-K2NQM2-F1
#
_entry.id   AF-K2NQM2-F1
#
_cell.length_a   1.000
_cell.length_b   1.000
_cell.length_c   1.000
_cell.angle_alpha   90.00
_cell.angle_beta   90.00
_cell.angle_gamma   90.00
#
_symmetry.space_group_name_H-M   'P 1'
#
loop_
_entity.id
_entity.type
_entity.pdbx_description
1 polymer ?
#
loop_
_entity_poly.entity_id
_entity_poly.type
_entity_poly.pdbx_seq_one_letter_code
_entity_poly.pdbx_strand_id
1 'polypeptide(L)'
;MTKFVDIEAGGYALVLDDAHFDPSKDISENLSGLASCGYDFTSNWDRDDPETMMPVLRVTKVMPKTFMAEGELRHGARREAYSGRRYREDVVAFSNDQKELLALRDRLFEIGERADREIKARADKVVLPIVEQFRKQALTELHEALPGHFGEASDV
;
A
#
# COMPACT_ATOMS: atom_id res chain seq x y z
N MET A 1 2.41 -2.88 -25.96
CA MET A 1 1.15 -3.64 -26.16
C MET A 1 0.97 -4.50 -24.93
N THR A 2 0.06 -4.14 -24.03
CA THR A 2 -0.09 -4.80 -22.74
C THR A 2 -0.70 -6.19 -22.96
N LYS A 3 -0.01 -7.23 -22.49
CA LYS A 3 -0.52 -8.61 -22.56
C LYS A 3 -1.53 -8.79 -21.44
N PHE A 4 -2.80 -9.00 -21.77
CA PHE A 4 -3.82 -9.28 -20.76
C PHE A 4 -3.63 -10.66 -20.16
N VAL A 5 -3.98 -10.77 -18.87
CA VAL A 5 -4.15 -12.07 -18.22
C VAL A 5 -5.36 -12.77 -18.84
N ASP A 6 -5.18 -14.06 -19.12
CA ASP A 6 -6.28 -14.91 -19.57
C ASP A 6 -7.20 -15.21 -18.38
N ILE A 7 -8.49 -14.91 -18.55
CA ILE A 7 -9.52 -15.09 -17.53
C ILE A 7 -10.68 -15.89 -18.11
N GLU A 8 -11.34 -16.67 -17.27
CA GLU A 8 -12.53 -17.44 -17.62
C GLU A 8 -13.63 -17.27 -16.56
N ALA A 9 -14.88 -17.47 -16.97
CA ALA A 9 -16.01 -17.41 -16.06
C ALA A 9 -15.98 -18.60 -15.09
N GLY A 10 -16.33 -18.36 -13.83
CA GLY A 10 -16.33 -19.36 -12.76
C GLY A 10 -15.09 -19.32 -11.86
N GLY A 11 -13.95 -18.83 -12.38
CA GLY A 11 -12.74 -18.62 -11.60
C GLY A 11 -12.69 -17.27 -10.88
N TYR A 12 -11.51 -16.93 -10.38
CA TYR A 12 -11.24 -15.74 -9.58
C TYR A 12 -10.16 -14.89 -10.23
N ALA A 13 -10.33 -13.58 -10.16
CA ALA A 13 -9.35 -12.59 -10.61
C ALA A 13 -8.88 -11.77 -9.40
N LEU A 14 -7.57 -11.62 -9.26
CA LEU A 14 -6.95 -10.62 -8.41
C LEU A 14 -6.87 -9.33 -9.25
N VAL A 15 -7.50 -8.27 -8.75
CA VAL A 15 -7.69 -7.03 -9.52
C VAL A 15 -7.07 -5.88 -8.75
N LEU A 16 -6.35 -4.97 -9.41
CA LEU A 16 -5.94 -3.71 -8.78
C LEU A 16 -7.14 -2.77 -8.71
N ASP A 17 -7.38 -2.18 -7.53
CA ASP A 17 -8.47 -1.23 -7.33
C ASP A 17 -8.23 0.09 -8.10
N ASP A 18 -9.32 0.73 -8.54
CA ASP A 18 -9.26 1.90 -9.42
C ASP A 18 -8.62 3.11 -8.73
N ALA A 19 -8.71 3.22 -7.39
CA ALA A 19 -8.05 4.29 -6.64
C ALA A 19 -6.51 4.15 -6.65
N HIS A 20 -6.02 2.94 -6.89
CA HIS A 20 -4.60 2.59 -6.90
C HIS A 20 -4.05 2.39 -8.32
N PHE A 21 -4.90 2.52 -9.33
CA PHE A 21 -4.56 2.36 -10.74
C PHE A 21 -4.37 3.72 -11.42
N ASP A 22 -3.19 3.94 -11.99
CA ASP A 22 -2.89 5.06 -12.88
C ASP A 22 -3.15 4.63 -14.33
N PRO A 23 -4.19 5.16 -14.99
CA PRO A 23 -4.56 4.77 -16.35
C PRO A 23 -3.55 5.22 -17.42
N SER A 24 -2.57 6.06 -17.07
CA SER A 24 -1.48 6.43 -17.96
C SER A 24 -0.35 5.40 -17.98
N LYS A 25 -0.37 4.45 -17.04
CA LYS A 25 0.66 3.42 -16.84
C LYS A 25 0.14 2.04 -17.18
N ASP A 26 1.04 1.14 -17.59
CA ASP A 26 0.66 -0.27 -17.72
C ASP A 26 0.55 -0.97 -16.35
N ILE A 27 0.01 -2.20 -16.33
CA ILE A 27 -0.18 -2.93 -15.07
C ILE A 27 1.15 -3.23 -14.37
N SER A 28 2.24 -3.47 -15.11
CA SER A 28 3.56 -3.72 -14.50
C SER A 28 4.14 -2.47 -13.84
N GLU A 29 3.95 -1.31 -14.45
CA GLU A 29 4.33 -0.02 -13.89
C GLU A 29 3.49 0.32 -12.66
N ASN A 30 2.18 0.06 -12.70
CA ASN A 30 1.30 0.21 -11.53
C ASN A 30 1.74 -0.70 -10.37
N LEU A 31 2.01 -1.97 -10.66
CA LEU A 31 2.48 -2.94 -9.65
C LEU A 31 3.87 -2.62 -9.11
N SER A 32 4.69 -1.85 -9.83
CA SER A 32 5.98 -1.41 -9.31
C SER A 32 5.84 -0.50 -8.08
N GLY A 33 4.67 0.14 -7.90
CA GLY A 33 4.32 0.88 -6.69
C GLY A 33 4.24 0.00 -5.43
N LEU A 34 4.02 -1.30 -5.56
CA LEU A 34 4.05 -2.23 -4.41
C LEU A 34 5.45 -2.33 -3.78
N ALA A 35 6.52 -2.00 -4.51
CA ALA A 35 7.88 -2.05 -3.99
C ALA A 35 8.14 -1.05 -2.86
N SER A 36 7.36 0.04 -2.82
CA SER A 36 7.42 1.06 -1.78
C SER A 36 6.23 1.01 -0.83
N CYS A 37 5.36 -0.01 -0.89
CA CYS A 37 4.15 -0.10 -0.06
C CYS A 37 3.28 1.19 -0.03
N GLY A 38 3.44 2.04 -1.04
CA GLY A 38 2.81 3.37 -1.08
C GLY A 38 3.48 4.51 -0.33
N TYR A 39 4.68 4.29 0.20
CA TYR A 39 5.51 5.29 0.90
C TYR A 39 6.31 6.19 -0.05
N ASP A 40 5.84 6.40 -1.29
CA ASP A 40 6.32 7.51 -2.11
C ASP A 40 5.42 8.71 -1.81
N PHE A 41 6.03 9.88 -1.50
CA PHE A 41 5.33 11.16 -1.31
C PHE A 41 4.48 11.59 -2.52
N THR A 42 4.50 10.81 -3.61
CA THR A 42 3.75 11.01 -4.84
C THR A 42 2.71 9.91 -5.14
N SER A 43 2.66 8.82 -4.37
CA SER A 43 1.74 7.70 -4.64
C SER A 43 0.50 7.77 -3.75
N ASN A 44 -0.70 7.68 -4.34
CA ASN A 44 -2.01 7.61 -3.65
C ASN A 44 -2.23 6.34 -2.81
N TRP A 45 -1.15 5.64 -2.47
CA TRP A 45 -1.15 4.34 -1.81
C TRP A 45 -1.04 4.57 -0.29
N ASP A 46 -2.00 5.31 0.26
CA ASP A 46 -2.01 5.64 1.69
C ASP A 46 -2.52 4.45 2.50
N ARG A 47 -1.62 3.67 3.13
CA ARG A 47 -1.89 2.67 4.20
C ARG A 47 -3.14 1.77 4.04
N ASP A 48 -3.64 1.59 2.84
CA ASP A 48 -4.85 0.81 2.63
C ASP A 48 -4.55 -0.68 2.81
N ASP A 49 -5.56 -1.40 3.27
CA ASP A 49 -5.47 -2.84 3.51
C ASP A 49 -5.29 -3.58 2.16
N PRO A 50 -4.53 -4.69 2.12
CA PRO A 50 -4.35 -5.47 0.89
C PRO A 50 -5.67 -5.87 0.22
N GLU A 51 -6.73 -6.13 0.99
CA GLU A 51 -8.07 -6.45 0.47
C GLU A 51 -8.73 -5.25 -0.25
N THR A 52 -8.44 -4.02 0.19
CA THR A 52 -8.93 -2.80 -0.44
C THR A 52 -8.22 -2.57 -1.77
N MET A 53 -6.89 -2.72 -1.78
CA MET A 53 -6.07 -2.38 -2.93
C MET A 53 -6.12 -3.44 -4.03
N MET A 54 -6.19 -4.71 -3.62
CA MET A 54 -6.16 -5.84 -4.53
C MET A 54 -7.26 -6.85 -4.18
N PRO A 55 -8.54 -6.50 -4.41
CA PRO A 55 -9.64 -7.42 -4.17
C PRO A 55 -9.56 -8.66 -5.06
N VAL A 56 -9.94 -9.80 -4.49
CA VAL A 56 -10.13 -11.05 -5.24
C VAL A 56 -11.61 -11.20 -5.56
N LEU A 57 -11.94 -11.09 -6.84
CA LEU A 57 -13.32 -11.11 -7.33
C LEU A 57 -13.58 -12.36 -8.17
N ARG A 58 -14.76 -12.95 -8.03
CA ARG A 58 -15.17 -14.08 -8.86
C ARG A 58 -15.65 -13.58 -10.22
N VAL A 59 -15.10 -14.15 -11.29
CA VAL A 59 -15.45 -13.78 -12.67
C VAL A 59 -16.76 -14.45 -13.05
N THR A 60 -17.77 -13.67 -13.41
CA THR A 60 -19.09 -14.19 -13.81
C THR A 60 -19.29 -14.17 -15.32
N LYS A 61 -18.65 -13.25 -16.05
CA LYS A 61 -18.72 -13.16 -17.51
C LYS A 61 -17.52 -12.43 -18.10
N VAL A 62 -16.93 -12.96 -19.17
CA VAL A 62 -15.78 -12.35 -19.86
C VAL A 62 -16.22 -11.69 -21.18
N MET A 63 -15.68 -10.51 -21.47
CA MET A 63 -15.88 -9.74 -22.70
C MET A 63 -14.49 -9.33 -23.25
N PRO A 64 -14.38 -8.82 -24.50
CA PRO A 64 -13.07 -8.55 -25.09
C PRO A 64 -12.17 -7.61 -24.27
N LYS A 65 -12.73 -6.56 -23.66
CA LYS A 65 -11.98 -5.55 -22.88
C LYS A 65 -12.31 -5.52 -21.39
N THR A 66 -13.39 -6.19 -20.99
CA THR A 66 -13.97 -6.08 -19.64
C THR A 66 -14.46 -7.44 -19.18
N PHE A 67 -14.83 -7.53 -17.91
CA PHE A 67 -15.51 -8.69 -17.36
C PHE A 67 -16.53 -8.25 -16.31
N MET A 68 -17.52 -9.09 -16.07
CA MET A 68 -18.41 -8.97 -14.91
C MET A 68 -17.82 -9.79 -13.78
N ALA A 69 -17.91 -9.27 -12.57
CA ALA A 69 -17.43 -9.96 -11.39
C ALA A 69 -18.35 -9.73 -10.19
N GLU A 70 -18.26 -10.64 -9.23
CA GLU A 70 -18.94 -10.56 -7.95
C GLU A 70 -17.95 -10.87 -6.81
N GLY A 71 -18.20 -10.35 -5.61
CA GLY A 71 -17.35 -10.59 -4.47
C GLY A 71 -17.63 -9.63 -3.33
N GLU A 72 -16.64 -9.41 -2.49
CA GLU A 72 -16.66 -8.39 -1.44
C GLU A 72 -15.55 -7.38 -1.75
N LEU A 73 -15.90 -6.10 -1.69
CA LEU A 73 -14.91 -5.02 -1.64
C LEU A 73 -14.79 -4.52 -0.21
N ARG A 74 -13.58 -4.08 0.14
CA ARG A 74 -13.31 -3.47 1.44
C ARG A 74 -13.09 -1.99 1.27
N HIS A 75 -13.77 -1.20 2.09
CA HIS A 75 -13.60 0.24 2.19
C HIS A 75 -13.36 0.59 3.66
N GLY A 76 -12.09 0.70 4.03
CA GLY A 76 -11.67 0.84 5.43
C GLY A 76 -12.12 -0.33 6.30
N ALA A 77 -12.96 -0.06 7.29
CA ALA A 77 -13.50 -1.08 8.21
C ALA A 77 -14.77 -1.80 7.69
N ARG A 78 -15.31 -1.38 6.53
CA ARG A 78 -16.55 -1.93 5.99
C ARG A 78 -16.28 -2.93 4.87
N ARG A 79 -17.10 -3.98 4.82
CA ARG A 79 -17.18 -4.93 3.72
C ARG A 79 -18.50 -4.76 3.01
N GLU A 80 -18.45 -4.61 1.69
CA GLU A 80 -19.63 -4.38 0.86
C GLU A 80 -19.68 -5.43 -0.26
N ALA A 81 -20.84 -6.02 -0.45
CA ALA A 81 -21.06 -6.95 -1.55
C ALA A 81 -20.93 -6.18 -2.87
N TYR A 82 -20.08 -6.69 -3.75
CA TYR A 82 -19.83 -6.12 -5.06
C TYR A 82 -20.41 -7.02 -6.14
N SER A 83 -21.09 -6.41 -7.10
CA SER A 83 -21.44 -7.03 -8.36
C SER A 83 -21.38 -5.95 -9.44
N GLY A 84 -20.49 -6.12 -10.41
CA GLY A 84 -20.22 -5.04 -11.35
C GLY A 84 -19.29 -5.42 -12.48
N ARG A 85 -18.97 -4.41 -13.29
CA ARG A 85 -18.05 -4.53 -14.42
C ARG A 85 -16.66 -4.02 -14.00
N ARG A 86 -15.61 -4.74 -14.44
CA ARG A 86 -14.19 -4.38 -14.29
C ARG A 86 -13.48 -4.43 -15.65
N TYR A 87 -12.32 -3.79 -15.77
CA TYR A 87 -11.51 -3.82 -16.99
C TYR A 87 -10.48 -4.95 -16.93
N ARG A 88 -10.18 -5.55 -18.09
CA ARG A 88 -9.19 -6.63 -18.17
C ARG A 88 -7.75 -6.14 -17.93
N GLU A 89 -7.52 -4.84 -18.07
CA GLU A 89 -6.22 -4.22 -17.80
C GLU A 89 -5.90 -4.13 -16.30
N ASP A 90 -6.93 -4.16 -15.46
CA ASP A 90 -6.80 -4.12 -13.99
C ASP A 90 -6.42 -5.51 -13.41
N VAL A 91 -6.46 -6.56 -14.22
CA VAL A 91 -6.25 -7.94 -13.75
C VAL A 91 -4.76 -8.20 -13.53
N VAL A 92 -4.40 -8.47 -12.28
CA VAL A 92 -3.04 -8.83 -11.85
C VAL A 92 -2.78 -10.31 -12.05
N ALA A 93 -3.73 -11.16 -11.64
CA ALA A 93 -3.62 -12.61 -11.72
C ALA A 93 -5.00 -13.27 -11.80
N PHE A 94 -5.02 -14.52 -12.25
CA PHE A 94 -6.22 -15.34 -12.34
C PHE A 94 -5.93 -16.76 -11.83
N SER A 95 -6.88 -17.35 -11.10
CA SER A 95 -6.85 -18.75 -10.69
C SER A 95 -8.27 -19.28 -10.49
N ASN A 96 -8.43 -20.60 -10.62
CA ASN A 96 -9.64 -21.29 -10.22
C ASN A 96 -9.71 -21.57 -8.71
N ASP A 97 -8.61 -21.34 -7.97
CA ASP A 97 -8.58 -21.37 -6.50
C ASP A 97 -8.42 -19.94 -5.93
N GLN A 98 -9.44 -19.50 -5.20
CA GLN A 98 -9.43 -18.20 -4.52
C GLN A 98 -8.27 -18.08 -3.53
N LYS A 99 -7.91 -19.18 -2.84
CA LYS A 99 -6.87 -19.16 -1.80
C LYS A 99 -5.48 -18.87 -2.36
N GLU A 100 -5.20 -19.34 -3.57
CA GLU A 100 -3.93 -19.06 -4.24
C GLU A 100 -3.77 -17.55 -4.52
N LEU A 101 -4.86 -16.89 -4.92
CA LEU A 101 -4.83 -15.46 -5.19
C LEU A 101 -4.75 -14.63 -3.91
N LEU A 102 -5.41 -15.05 -2.84
CA LEU A 102 -5.27 -14.42 -1.52
C LEU A 102 -3.81 -14.54 -1.02
N ALA A 103 -3.21 -15.72 -1.14
CA ALA A 103 -1.81 -15.91 -0.76
C ALA A 103 -0.84 -15.09 -1.64
N LEU A 104 -1.11 -14.99 -2.95
CA LEU A 104 -0.34 -14.15 -3.85
C LEU A 104 -0.43 -12.68 -3.46
N ARG A 105 -1.63 -12.18 -3.20
CA ARG A 105 -1.89 -10.80 -2.77
C ARG A 105 -1.11 -10.47 -1.51
N ASP A 106 -1.24 -11.30 -0.48
CA ASP A 106 -0.57 -11.07 0.81
C ASP A 106 0.95 -11.04 0.62
N ARG A 107 1.49 -11.97 -0.18
CA ARG A 107 2.91 -11.99 -0.52
C ARG A 107 3.39 -10.76 -1.29
N LEU A 108 2.58 -10.24 -2.23
CA LEU A 108 2.90 -9.02 -2.98
C LEU A 108 3.02 -7.82 -2.04
N PHE A 109 2.11 -7.72 -1.07
CA PHE A 109 2.11 -6.66 -0.08
C PHE A 109 3.29 -6.78 0.91
N GLU A 110 3.57 -8.00 1.40
CA GLU A 110 4.71 -8.28 2.27
C GLU A 110 6.07 -7.85 1.68
N ILE A 111 6.22 -7.89 0.35
CA ILE A 111 7.45 -7.43 -0.33
C ILE A 111 7.68 -5.94 -0.04
N GLY A 112 6.65 -5.11 -0.21
CA GLY A 112 6.70 -3.68 0.06
C GLY A 112 6.93 -3.39 1.53
N GLU A 113 6.17 -4.04 2.42
CA GLU A 113 6.28 -3.81 3.86
C GLU A 113 7.67 -4.11 4.39
N ARG A 114 8.29 -5.19 3.88
CA ARG A 114 9.65 -5.55 4.24
C ARG A 114 10.65 -4.51 3.76
N ALA A 115 10.51 -4.03 2.52
CA ALA A 115 11.39 -3.01 1.95
C ALA A 115 11.33 -1.71 2.77
N ASP A 116 10.12 -1.22 3.05
CA ASP A 116 9.91 -0.01 3.84
C ASP A 116 10.42 -0.16 5.27
N ARG A 117 10.20 -1.32 5.91
CA ARG A 117 10.72 -1.59 7.25
C ARG A 117 12.24 -1.54 7.29
N GLU A 118 12.91 -2.09 6.28
CA GLU A 118 14.36 -2.01 6.17
C GLU A 118 14.85 -0.58 5.94
N ILE A 119 14.19 0.18 5.07
CA ILE A 119 14.50 1.60 4.82
C ILE A 119 14.34 2.40 6.11
N LYS A 120 13.20 2.26 6.79
CA LYS A 120 12.93 2.92 8.07
C LYS A 120 13.96 2.56 9.13
N ALA A 121 14.30 1.28 9.29
CA ALA A 121 15.30 0.86 10.25
C ALA A 121 16.69 1.45 9.97
N ARG A 122 17.05 1.64 8.69
CA ARG A 122 18.30 2.31 8.30
C ARG A 122 18.21 3.83 8.52
N ALA A 123 17.09 4.45 8.16
CA ALA A 123 16.85 5.87 8.35
C ALA A 123 16.85 6.25 9.84
N ASP A 124 16.14 5.50 10.68
CA ASP A 124 16.07 5.73 12.12
C ASP A 124 17.46 5.66 12.77
N LYS A 125 18.35 4.76 12.33
CA LYS A 125 19.75 4.70 12.82
C LYS A 125 20.55 5.98 12.54
N VAL A 126 20.23 6.69 11.46
CA VAL A 126 20.91 7.94 11.08
C VAL A 126 20.22 9.15 11.70
N VAL A 127 18.88 9.17 11.70
CA VAL A 127 18.07 10.32 12.10
C VAL A 127 17.90 10.41 13.62
N LEU A 128 17.76 9.29 14.34
CA LEU A 128 17.53 9.33 15.80
C LEU A 128 18.64 10.07 16.56
N PRO A 129 19.95 9.84 16.31
CA PRO A 129 21.01 10.59 16.99
C PRO A 129 20.94 12.09 16.72
N ILE A 130 20.59 12.48 15.49
CA ILE A 130 20.41 13.89 15.10
C ILE A 130 19.23 14.48 15.87
N VAL A 131 18.09 13.79 15.90
CA VAL A 131 16.89 14.24 16.63
C VAL A 131 17.18 14.38 18.13
N GLU A 132 17.90 13.44 18.73
CA GLU A 132 18.32 13.53 20.14
C GLU A 132 19.22 14.74 20.40
N GLN A 133 20.15 15.03 19.50
CA GLN A 133 21.01 16.21 19.59
C GLN A 133 20.20 17.51 19.52
N PHE A 134 19.30 17.65 18.55
CA PHE A 134 18.44 18.83 18.43
C PHE A 134 17.51 19.00 19.63
N ARG A 135 16.94 17.90 20.14
CA ARG A 135 16.10 17.95 21.35
C ARG A 135 16.90 18.35 22.59
N LYS A 136 18.13 17.87 22.73
CA LYS A 136 19.01 18.27 23.83
C LYS A 136 19.34 19.76 23.76
N GLN A 137 19.67 20.27 22.57
CA GLN A 137 19.91 21.70 22.34
C GLN A 137 18.69 22.55 22.67
N ALA A 138 17.52 22.17 22.15
CA ALA A 138 16.26 22.86 22.45
C ALA A 138 15.93 22.85 23.95
N LEU A 139 16.25 21.76 24.67
CA LEU A 139 16.06 21.71 26.12
C LEU A 139 17.01 22.67 26.85
N THR A 140 18.27 22.76 26.42
CA THR A 140 19.21 23.76 26.95
C THR A 140 18.70 25.18 26.72
N GLU A 141 18.26 25.51 25.49
CA GLU A 141 17.68 26.81 25.17
C GLU A 141 16.44 27.12 26.03
N LEU A 142 15.60 26.12 26.30
CA LEU A 142 14.43 26.26 27.16
C LEU A 142 14.82 26.56 28.62
N HIS A 143 15.84 25.89 29.14
CA HIS A 143 16.35 26.11 30.50
C HIS A 143 16.93 27.51 30.66
N GLU A 144 17.71 27.98 29.67
CA GLU A 144 18.27 29.33 29.65
C GLU A 144 17.18 30.41 29.56
N ALA A 145 16.12 30.16 28.79
CA ALA A 145 15.02 31.12 28.62
C ALA A 145 14.12 31.25 29.86
N LEU A 146 14.04 30.23 30.72
CA LEU A 146 13.11 30.16 31.84
C LEU A 146 13.80 29.78 33.17
N PRO A 147 14.79 30.56 33.64
CA PRO A 147 15.59 30.23 34.82
C PRO A 147 14.76 30.18 36.11
N GLY A 148 13.67 30.95 36.21
CA GLY A 148 12.75 30.90 37.35
C GLY A 148 11.94 29.61 37.47
N HIS A 149 11.85 28.82 36.40
CA HIS A 149 11.15 27.53 36.36
C HIS A 149 12.10 26.34 36.41
N PHE A 150 13.29 26.44 35.82
CA PHE A 150 14.26 25.33 35.73
C PHE A 150 15.47 25.47 36.67
N GLY A 151 15.61 26.59 37.38
CA GLY A 151 16.82 26.93 38.15
C GLY A 151 17.93 27.49 37.26
N GLU A 152 18.96 28.11 37.85
CA GLU A 152 20.17 28.48 37.10
C GLU A 152 20.90 27.19 36.68
N ALA A 153 21.17 27.07 35.37
CA ALA A 153 21.87 25.93 34.77
C ALA A 153 23.22 25.74 35.45
N SER A 154 23.26 24.85 36.44
CA SER A 154 24.46 24.59 37.24
C SER A 154 25.27 23.48 36.57
N ASP A 155 26.39 23.88 35.99
CA ASP A 155 27.57 23.11 35.55
C ASP A 155 27.45 21.58 35.48
N VAL A 156 27.33 21.06 34.25
CA VAL A 156 27.86 19.75 33.81
C VAL A 156 28.53 19.90 32.45
#